data_AF-A0A7C7SGQ5-F1
#
_entry.id   AF-A0A7C7SGQ5-F1
#
_cell.length_a   1.000
_cell.length_b   1.000
_cell.length_c   1.000
_cell.angle_alpha   90.00
_cell.angle_beta   90.00
_cell.angle_gamma   90.00
#
_symmetry.space_group_name_H-M   'P 1'
#
loop_
_entity.id
_entity.type
_entity.pdbx_description
1 polymer ?
#
loop_
_entity_poly.entity_id
_entity_poly.type
_entity_poly.pdbx_seq_one_letter_code
_entity_poly.pdbx_strand_id
1 'polypeptide(L)'
;MSETSMSPRKTILRELSRHHGETGGEYTRPAKIPGFTKEPEKYQKAVNELLSARLVSGHKDDEGHMAIGLNAQRLQEVKRELRPMWARPTVWFVIAMIVVAVGASIYA
;
A
#
# COMPACT_ATOMS: atom_id res chain seq x y z
N MET A 1 4.98 12.59 -17.51
CA MET A 1 4.44 12.15 -16.21
C MET A 1 4.66 10.65 -16.11
N SER A 2 5.81 10.24 -15.59
CA SER A 2 6.16 8.82 -15.46
C SER A 2 5.58 8.31 -14.16
N GLU A 3 4.36 7.76 -14.23
CA GLU A 3 3.73 7.02 -13.15
C GLU A 3 4.60 5.77 -12.91
N THR A 4 5.54 5.87 -11.97
CA THR A 4 6.35 4.74 -11.53
C THR A 4 5.37 3.72 -10.98
N SER A 5 5.16 2.62 -11.72
CA SER A 5 4.07 1.67 -11.53
C SER A 5 4.00 1.20 -10.07
N MET A 6 3.11 1.79 -9.27
CA MET A 6 2.79 1.24 -7.96
C MET A 6 2.13 -0.13 -8.17
N SER A 7 2.50 -1.11 -7.35
CA SER A 7 1.83 -2.40 -7.40
C SER A 7 0.35 -2.24 -7.07
N PRO A 8 -0.56 -3.05 -7.65
CA PRO A 8 -2.00 -2.95 -7.40
C PRO A 8 -2.35 -2.91 -5.90
N ARG A 9 -1.65 -3.69 -5.06
CA ARG A 9 -1.80 -3.66 -3.60
C ARG A 9 -1.51 -2.28 -3.00
N LYS A 10 -0.41 -1.63 -3.40
CA LYS A 10 -0.06 -0.29 -2.92
C LYS A 10 -1.04 0.76 -3.43
N THR A 11 -1.51 0.63 -4.67
CA THR A 11 -2.53 1.52 -5.24
C THR A 11 -3.82 1.45 -4.43
N ILE A 12 -4.31 0.23 -4.15
CA ILE A 12 -5.51 0.01 -3.33
C ILE A 12 -5.33 0.60 -1.93
N LEU A 13 -4.25 0.25 -1.21
CA LEU A 13 -4.01 0.75 0.14
C LEU A 13 -3.85 2.27 0.20
N ARG A 14 -3.20 2.86 -0.81
CA ARG A 14 -3.02 4.32 -0.91
C ARG A 14 -4.36 5.00 -1.08
N GLU A 15 -5.19 4.51 -2.00
CA GLU A 15 -6.51 5.09 -2.26
C GLU A 15 -7.39 5.02 -1.01
N LEU A 16 -7.47 3.83 -0.38
CA LEU A 16 -8.23 3.66 0.86
C LEU A 16 -7.69 4.52 2.02
N SER A 17 -6.38 4.75 2.09
CA SER A 17 -5.78 5.64 3.09
C SER A 17 -6.12 7.12 2.88
N ARG A 18 -6.34 7.53 1.63
CA ARG A 18 -6.73 8.90 1.29
C ARG A 18 -8.17 9.16 1.73
N HIS A 19 -9.09 8.25 1.39
CA HIS A 19 -10.50 8.34 1.79
C HIS A 19 -10.71 8.23 3.30
N HIS A 20 -9.88 7.44 4.00
CA HIS A 20 -9.94 7.35 5.47
C HIS A 20 -9.61 8.69 6.16
N GLY A 21 -8.75 9.53 5.57
CA GLY A 21 -8.37 10.83 6.15
C GLY A 21 -9.42 11.93 5.97
N GLU A 22 -10.25 11.82 4.93
CA GLU A 22 -11.20 12.87 4.53
C GLU A 22 -12.62 12.66 5.10
N THR A 23 -13.08 11.41 5.26
CA THR A 23 -14.50 11.12 5.59
C THR A 23 -14.72 10.25 6.83
N GLY A 24 -13.69 9.92 7.60
CA GLY A 24 -13.87 9.24 8.90
C GLY A 24 -14.29 7.76 8.82
N GLY A 25 -14.25 7.16 7.63
CA GLY A 25 -14.47 5.74 7.42
C GLY A 25 -15.53 5.50 6.38
N GLU A 26 -15.14 5.31 5.12
CA GLU A 26 -16.11 4.94 4.09
C GLU A 26 -15.49 3.91 3.16
N TYR A 27 -16.08 2.72 3.24
CA TYR A 27 -15.77 1.60 2.38
C TYR A 27 -15.88 2.04 0.91
N THR A 28 -14.86 1.74 0.12
CA THR A 28 -14.80 2.09 -1.29
C THR A 28 -15.00 0.85 -2.13
N ARG A 29 -15.78 0.95 -3.21
CA ARG A 29 -15.93 -0.15 -4.17
C ARG A 29 -14.60 -0.40 -4.89
N PRO A 30 -14.14 -1.66 -5.03
CA PRO A 30 -12.92 -1.97 -5.78
C PRO A 30 -12.92 -1.39 -7.21
N ALA A 31 -14.08 -1.41 -7.88
CA ALA A 31 -14.25 -0.86 -9.23
C ALA A 31 -13.99 0.66 -9.32
N LYS A 32 -14.09 1.41 -8.22
CA LYS A 32 -13.76 2.85 -8.18
C LYS A 32 -12.26 3.12 -8.03
N ILE A 33 -11.44 2.08 -7.78
CA ILE A 33 -10.00 2.24 -7.59
C ILE A 33 -9.32 2.50 -8.95
N PRO A 34 -8.42 3.49 -9.04
CA PRO A 34 -7.67 3.76 -10.26
C PRO A 34 -6.95 2.51 -10.78
N GLY A 35 -7.16 2.19 -12.06
CA GLY A 35 -6.54 1.03 -12.71
C GLY A 35 -7.33 -0.29 -12.59
N PHE A 36 -8.35 -0.37 -11.74
CA PHE A 36 -9.18 -1.57 -11.61
C PHE A 36 -9.89 -1.93 -12.92
N THR A 37 -10.44 -0.94 -13.63
CA THR A 37 -11.14 -1.17 -14.91
C THR A 37 -10.21 -1.61 -16.04
N LYS A 38 -8.91 -1.30 -15.95
CA LYS A 38 -7.90 -1.70 -16.94
C LYS A 38 -7.40 -3.13 -16.72
N GLU A 39 -7.23 -3.52 -15.46
CA GLU A 39 -6.68 -4.83 -15.08
C GLU A 39 -7.50 -5.48 -13.94
N PRO A 40 -8.79 -5.77 -14.16
CA PRO A 40 -9.71 -6.17 -13.08
C PRO A 40 -9.27 -7.44 -12.36
N GLU A 41 -8.71 -8.42 -13.09
CA GLU A 41 -8.23 -9.68 -12.50
C GLU A 41 -7.06 -9.46 -11.53
N LYS A 42 -6.09 -8.62 -11.90
CA LYS A 42 -4.91 -8.36 -11.05
C LYS A 42 -5.30 -7.57 -9.80
N TYR A 43 -6.20 -6.59 -9.96
CA TYR A 43 -6.70 -5.83 -8.83
C TYR A 43 -7.60 -6.68 -7.93
N GLN A 44 -8.46 -7.53 -8.48
CA GLN A 44 -9.28 -8.45 -7.69
C GLN A 44 -8.42 -9.42 -6.87
N LYS A 45 -7.36 -9.98 -7.49
CA LYS A 45 -6.39 -10.80 -6.77
C LYS A 45 -5.72 -10.02 -5.64
N ALA A 46 -5.29 -8.78 -5.89
CA ALA A 46 -4.72 -7.92 -4.87
C ALA A 46 -5.70 -7.59 -3.74
N VAL A 47 -6.99 -7.38 -4.03
CA VAL A 47 -8.04 -7.20 -3.01
C VAL A 47 -8.16 -8.44 -2.14
N ASN A 48 -8.22 -9.63 -2.75
CA ASN A 48 -8.32 -10.89 -2.02
C ASN A 48 -7.09 -11.14 -1.12
N GLU A 49 -5.89 -10.82 -1.59
CA GLU A 49 -4.65 -10.89 -0.81
C GLU A 49 -4.65 -9.89 0.37
N LEU A 50 -5.20 -8.69 0.19
CA LEU A 50 -5.30 -7.71 1.28
C LEU A 50 -6.36 -8.10 2.32
N LEU A 51 -7.47 -8.72 1.89
CA LEU A 51 -8.50 -9.27 2.76
C LEU A 51 -7.95 -10.44 3.59
N SER A 52 -7.22 -11.37 2.96
CA SER A 52 -6.58 -12.49 3.66
C SER A 52 -5.51 -12.03 4.64
N ALA A 53 -4.76 -10.97 4.30
CA ALA A 53 -3.81 -10.31 5.19
C ALA A 53 -4.47 -9.47 6.31
N ARG A 54 -5.80 -9.34 6.32
CA ARG A 54 -6.59 -8.53 7.26
C ARG A 54 -6.20 -7.04 7.28
N LEU A 55 -5.62 -6.55 6.19
CA LEU A 55 -5.23 -5.15 6.04
C LEU A 55 -6.39 -4.28 5.58
N VAL A 56 -7.32 -4.89 4.84
CA VAL A 56 -8.61 -4.30 4.46
C VAL A 56 -9.75 -5.16 4.98
N SER A 57 -10.90 -4.54 5.21
CA SER A 57 -12.15 -5.19 5.60
C SER A 57 -13.15 -5.10 4.46
N GLY A 58 -13.85 -6.19 4.18
CA GLY A 58 -14.96 -6.22 3.23
C GLY A 58 -16.26 -5.89 3.94
N HIS A 59 -17.07 -5.04 3.32
CA HIS A 59 -18.43 -4.73 3.73
C HIS A 59 -19.35 -4.80 2.51
N LYS A 60 -20.60 -5.20 2.71
CA LYS A 60 -21.62 -5.06 1.67
C LYS A 60 -22.26 -3.70 1.81
N ASP A 61 -22.29 -2.92 0.74
CA ASP A 61 -23.04 -1.67 0.74
C ASP A 61 -24.55 -1.92 0.61
N ASP A 62 -25.33 -0.84 0.71
CA ASP A 62 -26.80 -0.87 0.68
C ASP A 62 -27.37 -1.39 -0.66
N GLU A 63 -26.55 -1.39 -1.71
CA GLU A 63 -26.89 -1.95 -3.03
C GLU A 63 -26.49 -3.44 -3.17
N GLY A 64 -25.93 -4.03 -2.11
CA GLY A 64 -25.49 -5.43 -2.08
C GLY A 64 -24.14 -5.69 -2.75
N HIS A 65 -23.41 -4.65 -3.16
CA HIS A 65 -22.09 -4.76 -3.77
C HIS A 65 -20.98 -4.81 -2.72
N MET A 66 -19.85 -5.42 -3.08
CA MET A 66 -18.68 -5.48 -2.21
C MET A 66 -17.96 -4.13 -2.19
N ALA A 67 -17.84 -3.56 -0.99
CA ALA A 67 -17.01 -2.40 -0.69
C ALA A 67 -15.87 -2.82 0.25
N ILE A 68 -14.72 -2.17 0.14
CA ILE A 68 -13.53 -2.46 0.94
C ILE A 68 -13.07 -1.21 1.68
N GLY A 69 -12.70 -1.36 2.95
CA GLY A 69 -12.21 -0.29 3.81
C GLY A 69 -10.88 -0.67 4.43
N LEU A 70 -10.13 0.31 4.96
CA LEU A 70 -8.96 -0.02 5.77
C LEU A 70 -9.39 -0.64 7.09
N ASN A 71 -8.63 -1.63 7.56
CA ASN A 71 -8.81 -2.15 8.90
C ASN A 71 -8.21 -1.18 9.92
N ALA A 72 -9.07 -0.49 10.69
CA ALA A 72 -8.68 0.45 11.73
C ALA A 72 -7.69 -0.15 12.76
N GLN A 73 -7.83 -1.44 13.06
CA GLN A 73 -6.96 -2.14 14.01
C GLN A 73 -5.54 -2.42 13.47
N ARG A 74 -5.35 -2.38 12.14
CA ARG A 74 -4.06 -2.68 11.48
C ARG A 74 -3.49 -1.48 10.71
N LEU A 75 -3.91 -0.26 11.05
CA LEU A 75 -3.40 0.97 10.40
C LEU A 75 -1.88 1.10 10.49
N GLN A 76 -1.24 0.62 11.55
CA GLN A 76 0.23 0.62 11.65
C GLN A 76 0.89 -0.27 10.59
N GLU A 77 0.26 -1.37 10.23
CA GLU A 77 0.77 -2.31 9.22
C GLU A 77 0.49 -1.84 7.81
N VAL A 78 -0.68 -1.25 7.58
CA VAL A 78 -0.99 -0.52 6.33
C VAL A 78 0.04 0.58 6.09
N LYS A 79 0.37 1.38 7.13
CA LYS A 79 1.43 2.39 7.06
C LYS A 79 2.81 1.76 6.78
N ARG A 80 3.11 0.58 7.34
CA ARG A 80 4.38 -0.13 7.09
C ARG A 80 4.48 -0.63 5.65
N GLU A 81 3.38 -1.03 5.04
CA GLU A 81 3.35 -1.46 3.63
C GLU A 81 3.40 -0.27 2.65
N LEU A 82 2.79 0.85 3.04
CA LEU A 82 2.86 2.11 2.31
C LEU A 82 4.18 2.86 2.49
N ARG A 83 5.03 2.49 3.47
CA ARG A 83 6.32 3.15 3.67
C ARG A 83 7.16 3.06 2.38
N PRO A 84 7.68 4.20 1.88
CA PRO A 84 8.64 4.19 0.79
C PRO A 84 9.83 3.30 1.16
N MET A 85 10.41 2.59 0.19
CA MET A 85 11.54 1.67 0.46
C MET A 85 12.71 2.40 1.12
N TRP A 86 12.91 3.67 0.79
CA TRP A 86 13.90 4.61 1.37
C TRP A 86 13.69 4.90 2.87
N ALA A 87 12.49 4.67 3.42
CA ALA A 87 12.17 4.88 4.83
C ALA A 87 12.34 3.61 5.68
N ARG A 88 12.85 2.52 5.10
CA ARG A 88 13.19 1.30 5.85
C ARG A 88 14.58 1.48 6.48
N PRO A 89 14.74 1.31 7.81
CA PRO A 89 16.04 1.45 8.47
C PRO A 89 17.13 0.59 7.84
N THR A 90 16.77 -0.59 7.35
CA THR A 90 17.68 -1.53 6.67
C THR A 90 18.33 -0.92 5.42
N VAL A 91 17.62 -0.07 4.66
CA VAL A 91 18.19 0.58 3.48
C VAL A 91 19.27 1.59 3.88
N TRP A 92 19.03 2.35 4.96
CA TRP A 92 20.04 3.25 5.53
C TRP A 92 21.26 2.50 6.08
N PHE A 93 21.07 1.35 6.71
CA PHE A 93 22.18 0.51 7.18
C PHE A 93 23.07 0.03 6.03
N VAL A 94 22.49 -0.39 4.91
CA VAL A 94 23.25 -0.81 3.72
C VAL A 94 24.01 0.37 3.11
N ILE A 95 23.36 1.53 2.98
CA ILE A 95 24.03 2.75 2.49
C ILE A 95 25.18 3.14 3.42
N ALA A 96 24.97 3.14 4.74
CA ALA A 96 25.98 3.47 5.72
C ALA A 96 27.19 2.51 5.65
N MET A 97 26.95 1.20 5.51
CA MET A 97 28.01 0.21 5.32
C MET A 97 28.82 0.45 4.05
N ILE A 98 28.17 0.78 2.93
CA ILE A 98 28.86 1.08 1.67
C ILE A 98 29.73 2.34 1.82
N VAL A 99 29.20 3.40 2.45
CA VAL A 99 29.95 4.64 2.70
C VAL A 99 31.16 4.38 3.61
N VAL A 100 31.01 3.58 4.67
CA VAL A 100 32.11 3.19 5.55
C VAL A 100 33.16 2.35 4.83
N ALA A 101 32.74 1.38 4.00
CA ALA A 101 33.66 0.53 3.25
C ALA A 101 34.46 1.32 2.19
N VAL A 102 33.80 2.23 1.46
CA VAL A 102 34.46 3.12 0.48
C VAL A 102 35.35 4.13 1.20
N GLY A 103 34.90 4.72 2.30
CA GLY A 103 35.70 5.64 3.12
C GLY A 103 36.94 4.98 3.70
N ALA A 104 36.83 3.74 4.21
CA ALA A 104 37.97 2.97 4.70
C ALA A 104 38.97 2.63 3.58
N SER A 105 38.49 2.36 2.35
CA SER A 105 39.35 2.08 1.20
C SER A 105 40.10 3.30 0.65
N ILE A 106 39.66 4.52 0.95
CA ILE A 106 40.34 5.77 0.54
C ILE A 106 41.41 6.17 1.58
N TYR A 107 41.25 5.74 2.83
CA TYR A 107 42.14 6.08 3.96
C TYR A 107 43.08 4.94 4.40
N ALA A 108 42.98 3.75 3.79
CA ALA A 108 43.90 2.62 3.97
C ALA A 108 44.97 2.62 2.87
#